data_AF-A0A3M2MBM3-F1
#
_entry.id   AF-A0A3M2MBM3-F1
#
_cell.length_a   1.000
_cell.length_b   1.000
_cell.length_c   1.000
_cell.angle_alpha   90.00
_cell.angle_beta   90.00
_cell.angle_gamma   90.00
#
_symmetry.space_group_name_H-M   'P 1'
#
loop_
_entity.id
_entity.type
_entity.pdbx_description
1 polymer ?
#
loop_
_entity_poly.entity_id
_entity_poly.type
_entity_poly.pdbx_seq_one_letter_code
_entity_poly.pdbx_strand_id
1 'polypeptide(L)'
;MTGDGRRRAVTLGHMNTELFRRLHPLFSAFLTPETAGILLSLARPALRLVSGGSTVVHLGGRPLLPSGEPWPTTAGRPMDHLGTIDFAGIPRLDGLPTLGHASFYHSGITPSPWDDASGPREAWRVFAHDLKPTEPPVRRPTPVSQSWGVAPFWSLPSPLEPAFDLLEQVRPGTLAPYGVLYEGWLDQVWPEDCPRHQVGGWPVLVEAGRPVGPVGHGVPAADIPDAPPYPDAEATPSTVETEPRSDQVIRLTDHRSAAGKRNRRRSAPSLRDPRQTGFGRIQPRYAASSVPGPSMAATASALSVGNGVCQPTACLPSGAGDDGRSALKPVPPELDRGRFGGDGDPAFLYPRTPRRSVSVLPSNVDSLRLEEVRAAIAAARSTSSESREAFEEEARRASEARKVGTRGLTDRLRELLNARRLILQLDADPRLGWFWGDPGCLMFTIEPDEPLESAWLDRQAL
;
A
#
# COMPACT_ATOMS: atom_id res chain seq x y z
N MET A 1 -19.38 -17.24 35.04
CA MET A 1 -18.61 -15.97 34.91
C MET A 1 -18.65 -15.53 33.45
N THR A 2 -19.76 -14.92 33.04
CA THR A 2 -19.92 -14.27 31.74
C THR A 2 -19.47 -12.83 31.89
N GLY A 3 -18.18 -12.59 31.69
CA GLY A 3 -17.63 -11.24 31.70
C GLY A 3 -18.28 -10.44 30.57
N ASP A 4 -19.09 -9.44 30.94
CA ASP A 4 -19.66 -8.43 30.06
C ASP A 4 -18.52 -7.60 29.46
N GLY A 5 -17.87 -8.19 28.47
CA GLY A 5 -16.89 -7.54 27.62
C GLY A 5 -17.62 -6.57 26.72
N ARG A 6 -18.05 -5.43 27.27
CA ARG A 6 -18.35 -4.21 26.52
C ARG A 6 -17.09 -3.82 25.75
N ARG A 7 -16.86 -4.51 24.62
CA ARG A 7 -15.93 -4.08 23.59
C ARG A 7 -16.43 -2.72 23.15
N ARG A 8 -15.77 -1.66 23.62
CA ARG A 8 -15.92 -0.33 23.04
C ARG A 8 -15.63 -0.51 21.56
N ALA A 9 -16.67 -0.49 20.74
CA ALA A 9 -16.52 -0.38 19.31
C ALA A 9 -15.82 0.96 19.08
N VAL A 10 -14.48 0.93 19.02
CA VAL A 10 -13.70 2.06 18.56
C VAL A 10 -14.21 2.32 17.17
N THR A 11 -14.99 3.39 17.02
CA THR A 11 -15.64 3.71 15.76
C THR A 11 -14.54 3.98 14.76
N LEU A 12 -14.54 3.23 13.65
CA LEU A 12 -13.53 3.30 12.58
C LEU A 12 -13.19 4.76 12.21
N GLY A 13 -14.19 5.65 12.23
CA GLY A 13 -14.03 7.07 11.95
C GLY A 13 -12.99 7.82 12.79
N HIS A 14 -12.85 7.51 14.09
CA HIS A 14 -11.93 8.28 14.96
C HIS A 14 -10.46 7.98 14.64
N MET A 15 -10.16 6.71 14.38
CA MET A 15 -8.80 6.24 14.11
C MET A 15 -8.44 6.38 12.62
N ASN A 16 -9.43 6.39 11.72
CA ASN A 16 -9.25 6.83 10.34
C ASN A 16 -8.74 8.28 10.26
N THR A 17 -9.21 9.15 11.15
CA THR A 17 -8.80 10.56 11.17
C THR A 17 -7.33 10.72 11.59
N GLU A 18 -6.87 9.95 12.57
CA GLU A 18 -5.50 10.07 13.09
C GLU A 18 -4.44 9.54 12.10
N LEU A 19 -4.70 8.39 11.47
CA LEU A 19 -3.76 7.87 10.46
C LEU A 19 -3.72 8.77 9.22
N PHE A 20 -4.87 9.29 8.78
CA PHE A 20 -4.92 10.25 7.68
C PHE A 20 -4.15 11.55 8.02
N ARG A 21 -4.25 12.03 9.26
CA ARG A 21 -3.46 13.17 9.75
C ARG A 21 -1.96 12.93 9.74
N ARG A 22 -1.49 11.69 9.86
CA ARG A 22 -0.06 11.34 9.74
C ARG A 22 0.40 11.26 8.29
N LEU A 23 -0.45 10.72 7.43
CA LEU A 23 -0.17 10.55 6.01
C LEU A 23 -0.08 11.90 5.27
N HIS A 24 -0.98 12.83 5.58
CA HIS A 24 -1.09 14.09 4.86
C HIS A 24 0.18 14.97 4.90
N PRO A 25 0.84 15.22 6.06
CA PRO A 25 2.09 15.97 6.12
C PRO A 25 3.23 15.29 5.38
N LEU A 26 3.31 13.96 5.42
CA LEU A 26 4.31 13.18 4.70
C LEU A 26 4.17 13.42 3.20
N PHE A 27 2.96 13.31 2.65
CA PHE A 27 2.71 13.53 1.23
C PHE A 27 2.93 14.99 0.81
N SER A 28 2.48 15.93 1.63
CA SER A 28 2.60 17.37 1.34
C SER A 28 4.05 17.88 1.36
N ALA A 29 4.97 17.15 2.00
CA ALA A 29 6.38 17.53 2.05
C ALA A 29 7.15 17.18 0.77
N PHE A 30 6.69 16.20 0.00
CA PHE A 30 7.42 15.65 -1.15
C PHE A 30 6.65 15.71 -2.47
N LEU A 31 5.34 15.98 -2.43
CA LEU A 31 4.48 16.04 -3.60
C LEU A 31 3.78 17.41 -3.67
N THR A 32 3.37 17.80 -4.88
CA THR A 32 2.52 19.00 -5.02
C THR A 32 1.20 18.79 -4.28
N PRO A 33 0.57 19.85 -3.74
CA PRO A 33 -0.70 19.74 -3.03
C PRO A 33 -1.78 19.01 -3.85
N GLU A 34 -1.82 19.25 -5.16
CA GLU A 34 -2.77 18.61 -6.05
C GLU A 34 -2.49 17.11 -6.17
N THR A 35 -1.22 16.70 -6.31
CA THR A 35 -0.85 15.29 -6.44
C THR A 35 -1.07 14.55 -5.13
N ALA A 36 -0.68 15.15 -3.99
CA ALA A 36 -1.00 14.63 -2.67
C ALA A 36 -2.52 14.47 -2.52
N GLY A 37 -3.31 15.47 -2.93
CA GLY A 37 -4.77 15.41 -2.90
C GLY A 37 -5.35 14.26 -3.73
N ILE A 38 -4.84 14.02 -4.94
CA ILE A 38 -5.23 12.87 -5.77
C ILE A 38 -4.96 11.57 -5.03
N LEU A 39 -3.71 11.33 -4.60
CA LEU A 39 -3.29 10.06 -4.00
C LEU A 39 -4.03 9.77 -2.69
N LEU A 40 -4.17 10.78 -1.83
CA LEU A 40 -4.91 10.67 -0.58
C LEU A 40 -6.39 10.39 -0.80
N SER A 41 -6.98 10.89 -1.90
CA SER A 41 -8.38 10.59 -2.28
C SER A 41 -8.58 9.20 -2.88
N LEU A 42 -7.50 8.49 -3.21
CA LEU A 42 -7.50 7.10 -3.65
C LEU A 42 -7.27 6.14 -2.47
N ALA A 43 -6.79 6.60 -1.32
CA ALA A 43 -6.56 5.76 -0.15
C ALA A 43 -7.84 5.03 0.28
N ARG A 44 -7.70 3.76 0.68
CA ARG A 44 -8.83 2.91 1.13
C ARG A 44 -8.59 2.40 2.56
N PRO A 45 -9.63 2.32 3.40
CA PRO A 45 -9.52 1.61 4.68
C PRO A 45 -9.19 0.14 4.43
N ALA A 46 -8.32 -0.42 5.26
CA ALA A 46 -7.93 -1.82 5.22
C ALA A 46 -7.61 -2.33 6.62
N LEU A 47 -7.45 -3.64 6.75
CA LEU A 47 -7.13 -4.32 8.00
C LEU A 47 -5.88 -5.18 7.79
N ARG A 48 -4.77 -4.85 8.44
CA ARG A 48 -3.60 -5.75 8.47
C ARG A 48 -3.84 -6.85 9.50
N LEU A 49 -3.39 -8.06 9.20
CA LEU A 49 -3.49 -9.17 10.15
C LEU A 49 -2.31 -9.09 11.13
N VAL A 50 -2.62 -9.18 12.42
CA VAL A 50 -1.64 -9.16 13.51
C VAL A 50 -1.73 -10.44 14.32
N SER A 51 -0.60 -11.12 14.49
CA SER A 51 -0.53 -12.35 15.27
C SER A 51 -0.94 -12.10 16.73
N GLY A 52 -1.63 -13.07 17.34
CA GLY A 52 -1.96 -13.03 18.78
C GLY A 52 -3.14 -12.13 19.16
N GLY A 53 -4.01 -11.76 18.22
CA GLY A 53 -5.21 -10.97 18.47
C GLY A 53 -6.51 -11.77 18.55
N SER A 54 -7.65 -11.08 18.44
CA SER A 54 -8.98 -11.69 18.49
C SER A 54 -9.16 -12.77 17.41
N THR A 55 -9.95 -13.82 17.70
CA THR A 55 -10.24 -14.96 16.83
C THR A 55 -11.18 -14.64 15.65
N VAL A 56 -10.90 -13.58 14.90
CA VAL A 56 -11.79 -13.08 13.82
C VAL A 56 -11.31 -13.51 12.45
N VAL A 57 -9.99 -13.70 12.30
CA VAL A 57 -9.39 -14.34 11.13
C VAL A 57 -8.60 -15.55 11.61
N HIS A 58 -8.82 -16.69 10.95
CA HIS A 58 -8.08 -17.92 11.18
C HIS A 58 -7.31 -18.25 9.91
N LEU A 59 -5.99 -18.30 9.99
CA LEU A 59 -5.16 -18.79 8.90
C LEU A 59 -4.84 -20.27 9.16
N GLY A 60 -5.09 -21.10 8.15
CA GLY A 60 -5.24 -22.54 8.29
C GLY A 60 -6.38 -22.95 9.23
N GLY A 61 -6.17 -24.01 10.00
CA GLY A 61 -7.10 -24.45 11.02
C GLY A 61 -8.27 -25.30 10.53
N ARG A 62 -9.42 -25.18 11.20
CA ARG A 62 -10.58 -26.02 10.92
C ARG A 62 -11.33 -25.46 9.70
N PRO A 63 -11.37 -26.19 8.58
CA PRO A 63 -12.04 -25.74 7.37
C PRO A 63 -13.55 -25.61 7.59
N LEU A 64 -14.16 -24.62 6.93
CA LEU A 64 -15.61 -24.47 6.89
C LEU A 64 -16.13 -24.65 5.46
N LEU A 65 -17.22 -25.43 5.30
CA LEU A 65 -17.91 -25.63 4.02
C LEU A 65 -19.43 -25.50 4.22
N PRO A 66 -20.19 -25.15 3.15
CA PRO A 66 -21.64 -25.26 3.18
C PRO A 66 -22.08 -26.69 3.53
N SER A 67 -23.25 -26.81 4.15
CA SER A 67 -23.77 -28.10 4.60
C SER A 67 -24.02 -29.05 3.42
N GLY A 68 -23.31 -30.19 3.37
CA GLY A 68 -23.44 -31.19 2.31
C GLY A 68 -22.59 -30.91 1.06
N GLU A 69 -21.88 -29.79 1.02
CA GLU A 69 -20.95 -29.47 -0.07
C GLU A 69 -19.76 -30.44 -0.03
N PRO A 70 -19.37 -31.06 -1.16
CA PRO A 70 -18.17 -31.89 -1.21
C PRO A 70 -16.91 -31.05 -0.97
N TRP A 71 -15.83 -31.70 -0.53
CA TRP A 71 -14.55 -31.02 -0.41
C TRP A 71 -14.09 -30.49 -1.78
N PRO A 72 -13.64 -29.23 -1.88
CA PRO A 72 -13.22 -28.67 -3.16
C PRO A 72 -11.98 -29.40 -3.69
N THR A 73 -12.02 -29.80 -4.97
CA THR A 73 -10.94 -30.53 -5.63
C THR A 73 -10.50 -29.85 -6.92
N THR A 74 -9.24 -30.08 -7.30
CA THR A 74 -8.62 -29.65 -8.55
C THR A 74 -7.99 -30.87 -9.19
N ALA A 75 -8.41 -31.27 -10.39
CA ALA A 75 -7.94 -32.50 -11.04
C ALA A 75 -7.98 -33.73 -10.10
N GLY A 76 -9.05 -33.84 -9.29
CA GLY A 76 -9.23 -34.91 -8.29
C GLY A 76 -8.37 -34.79 -7.02
N ARG A 77 -7.49 -33.79 -6.92
CA ARG A 77 -6.70 -33.52 -5.72
C ARG A 77 -7.48 -32.60 -4.76
N PRO A 78 -7.64 -32.95 -3.48
CA PRO A 78 -8.20 -32.05 -2.47
C PRO A 78 -7.40 -30.74 -2.37
N MET A 79 -8.11 -29.60 -2.40
CA MET A 79 -7.50 -28.29 -2.14
C MET A 79 -7.11 -28.16 -0.66
N ASP A 80 -6.12 -27.31 -0.39
CA ASP A 80 -5.72 -26.92 0.95
C ASP A 80 -6.56 -25.73 1.43
N HIS A 81 -6.98 -25.77 2.69
CA HIS A 81 -7.69 -24.66 3.35
C HIS A 81 -6.67 -23.60 3.78
N LEU A 82 -6.82 -22.38 3.25
CA LEU A 82 -5.94 -21.26 3.56
C LEU A 82 -6.39 -20.51 4.81
N GLY A 83 -7.70 -20.38 5.03
CA GLY A 83 -8.20 -19.68 6.20
C GLY A 83 -9.66 -19.30 6.12
N THR A 84 -10.14 -18.68 7.18
CA THR A 84 -11.52 -18.24 7.35
C THR A 84 -11.56 -16.85 7.96
N ILE A 85 -12.44 -16.01 7.46
CA ILE A 85 -12.74 -14.68 7.99
C ILE A 85 -14.16 -14.67 8.56
N ASP A 86 -14.33 -14.25 9.80
CA ASP A 86 -15.62 -13.87 10.38
C ASP A 86 -15.85 -12.36 10.17
N PHE A 87 -16.72 -12.02 9.24
CA PHE A 87 -17.03 -10.62 8.91
C PHE A 87 -17.77 -9.88 10.01
N ALA A 88 -18.49 -10.60 10.89
CA ALA A 88 -19.12 -9.99 12.06
C ALA A 88 -18.08 -9.56 13.11
N GLY A 89 -16.92 -10.21 13.11
CA GLY A 89 -15.82 -9.97 14.04
C GLY A 89 -14.90 -8.81 13.65
N ILE A 90 -14.91 -8.36 12.40
CA ILE A 90 -14.01 -7.31 11.90
C ILE A 90 -14.72 -5.97 11.71
N PRO A 91 -13.97 -4.84 11.72
CA PRO A 91 -14.54 -3.56 11.36
C PRO A 91 -15.05 -3.54 9.91
N ARG A 92 -16.16 -2.82 9.67
CA ARG A 92 -16.77 -2.72 8.33
C ARG A 92 -15.80 -2.09 7.33
N LEU A 93 -15.66 -2.74 6.18
CA LEU A 93 -14.90 -2.28 5.02
C LEU A 93 -15.84 -2.15 3.83
N ASP A 94 -15.57 -1.20 2.95
CA ASP A 94 -16.41 -0.96 1.79
C ASP A 94 -16.37 -2.13 0.79
N GLY A 95 -17.54 -2.59 0.34
CA GLY A 95 -17.69 -3.72 -0.58
C GLY A 95 -17.45 -5.11 0.02
N LEU A 96 -17.20 -5.24 1.32
CA LEU A 96 -17.14 -6.55 1.98
C LEU A 96 -18.41 -6.81 2.80
N PRO A 97 -18.83 -8.08 2.97
CA PRO A 97 -19.95 -8.41 3.84
C PRO A 97 -19.73 -7.91 5.26
N THR A 98 -20.83 -7.61 5.95
CA THR A 98 -20.81 -7.16 7.35
C THR A 98 -21.09 -8.28 8.36
N LEU A 99 -21.50 -9.45 7.87
CA LEU A 99 -21.89 -10.63 8.65
C LEU A 99 -21.50 -11.89 7.89
N GLY A 100 -21.42 -13.00 8.62
CA GLY A 100 -21.14 -14.32 8.07
C GLY A 100 -19.65 -14.61 7.97
N HIS A 101 -19.35 -15.77 7.40
CA HIS A 101 -17.98 -16.26 7.23
C HIS A 101 -17.65 -16.42 5.75
N ALA A 102 -16.38 -16.23 5.40
CA ALA A 102 -15.82 -16.73 4.15
C ALA A 102 -14.66 -17.67 4.43
N SER A 103 -14.57 -18.76 3.68
CA SER A 103 -13.50 -19.76 3.77
C SER A 103 -12.79 -19.90 2.42
N PHE A 104 -11.47 -19.81 2.44
CA PHE A 104 -10.61 -19.71 1.27
C PHE A 104 -9.83 -21.01 1.08
N TYR A 105 -9.80 -21.51 -0.14
CA TYR A 105 -9.16 -22.77 -0.52
C TYR A 105 -8.28 -22.57 -1.76
N HIS A 106 -7.15 -23.25 -1.79
CA HIS A 106 -6.22 -23.21 -2.91
C HIS A 106 -5.62 -24.60 -3.16
N SER A 107 -5.46 -24.95 -4.43
CA SER A 107 -4.98 -26.27 -4.87
C SER A 107 -3.50 -26.53 -4.54
N GLY A 108 -2.75 -25.49 -4.18
CA GLY A 108 -1.29 -25.53 -4.01
C GLY A 108 -0.53 -25.66 -5.34
N ILE A 109 -1.24 -25.81 -6.46
CA ILE A 109 -0.65 -25.81 -7.80
C ILE A 109 -0.57 -24.35 -8.24
N THR A 110 0.63 -23.91 -8.59
CA THR A 110 0.83 -22.62 -9.25
C THR A 110 0.04 -22.63 -10.56
N PRO A 111 -0.97 -21.76 -10.76
CA PRO A 111 -1.51 -21.57 -12.11
C PRO A 111 -0.36 -21.15 -13.03
N SER A 112 -0.29 -21.73 -14.23
CA SER A 112 0.75 -21.35 -15.17
C SER A 112 0.53 -19.88 -15.56
N PRO A 113 1.58 -19.04 -15.62
CA PRO A 113 1.43 -17.65 -16.06
C PRO A 113 0.95 -17.53 -17.53
N TRP A 114 0.96 -18.65 -18.26
CA TRP A 114 0.48 -18.77 -19.64
C TRP A 114 -0.94 -19.33 -19.74
N ASP A 115 -1.53 -19.76 -18.62
CA ASP A 115 -2.96 -20.06 -18.61
C ASP A 115 -3.67 -18.71 -18.80
N ASP A 116 -4.50 -18.66 -19.84
CA ASP A 116 -5.29 -17.47 -20.17
C ASP A 116 -6.09 -16.97 -18.94
N ALA A 117 -6.58 -15.73 -18.97
CA ALA A 117 -7.42 -15.21 -17.87
C ALA A 117 -8.72 -16.03 -17.64
N SER A 118 -9.00 -17.01 -18.51
CA SER A 118 -10.01 -18.07 -18.33
C SER A 118 -9.50 -19.33 -17.64
N GLY A 119 -8.24 -19.32 -17.19
CA GLY A 119 -7.57 -20.40 -16.48
C GLY A 119 -8.50 -20.96 -15.42
N PRO A 120 -8.60 -22.29 -15.33
CA PRO A 120 -9.73 -22.91 -14.71
C PRO A 120 -9.78 -22.45 -13.25
N ARG A 121 -10.87 -21.76 -12.88
CA ARG A 121 -11.22 -21.42 -11.49
C ARG A 121 -10.94 -22.59 -10.56
N GLU A 122 -10.97 -23.81 -11.07
CA GLU A 122 -10.48 -25.06 -10.48
C GLU A 122 -9.23 -24.96 -9.59
N ALA A 123 -8.33 -23.97 -9.67
CA ALA A 123 -7.18 -23.90 -8.76
C ALA A 123 -7.48 -23.26 -7.38
N TRP A 124 -8.63 -22.60 -7.18
CA TRP A 124 -9.04 -22.01 -5.89
C TRP A 124 -10.56 -22.05 -5.69
N ARG A 125 -11.01 -21.93 -4.44
CA ARG A 125 -12.45 -21.75 -4.12
C ARG A 125 -12.62 -20.81 -2.95
N VAL A 126 -13.65 -19.99 -3.01
CA VAL A 126 -14.16 -19.21 -1.87
C VAL A 126 -15.58 -19.68 -1.63
N PHE A 127 -15.86 -20.07 -0.39
CA PHE A 127 -17.22 -20.33 0.06
C PHE A 127 -17.60 -19.24 1.06
N ALA A 128 -18.78 -18.66 0.91
CA ALA A 128 -19.35 -17.75 1.89
C ALA A 128 -20.75 -18.21 2.31
N HIS A 129 -21.23 -17.66 3.43
CA HIS A 129 -22.56 -17.91 4.01
C HIS A 129 -22.81 -19.34 4.53
N ASP A 130 -23.52 -19.48 5.65
CA ASP A 130 -23.96 -20.77 6.25
C ASP A 130 -22.91 -21.89 6.32
N LEU A 131 -21.66 -21.53 6.58
CA LEU A 131 -20.55 -22.47 6.63
C LEU A 131 -20.54 -23.26 7.94
N LYS A 132 -20.32 -24.57 7.84
CA LYS A 132 -20.16 -25.47 8.99
C LYS A 132 -18.75 -26.02 9.04
N PRO A 133 -18.20 -26.23 10.26
CA PRO A 133 -16.92 -26.88 10.40
C PRO A 133 -16.94 -28.29 9.81
N THR A 134 -15.95 -28.60 8.98
CA THR A 134 -15.79 -29.89 8.32
C THR A 134 -14.40 -30.48 8.60
N GLU A 135 -14.18 -31.74 8.22
CA GLU A 135 -12.86 -32.39 8.30
C GLU A 135 -12.30 -32.61 6.89
N PRO A 136 -10.99 -32.37 6.67
CA PRO A 136 -10.38 -32.61 5.38
C PRO A 136 -10.38 -34.11 5.05
N PRO A 137 -10.62 -34.50 3.77
CA PRO A 137 -10.71 -35.90 3.37
C PRO A 137 -9.38 -36.66 3.54
N VAL A 138 -8.26 -35.95 3.49
CA VAL A 138 -6.92 -36.50 3.72
C VAL A 138 -6.34 -35.81 4.94
N ARG A 139 -5.95 -36.60 5.95
CA ARG A 139 -5.20 -36.11 7.11
C ARG A 139 -3.79 -35.73 6.68
N ARG A 140 -3.64 -34.52 6.15
CA ARG A 140 -2.34 -33.85 6.11
C ARG A 140 -2.06 -33.29 7.51
N PRO A 141 -0.78 -33.16 7.90
CA PRO A 141 -0.42 -32.36 9.06
C PRO A 141 -1.09 -30.99 8.88
N THR A 142 -2.10 -30.71 9.69
CA THR A 142 -2.85 -29.47 9.54
C THR A 142 -1.86 -28.35 9.82
N PRO A 143 -1.69 -27.37 8.91
CA PRO A 143 -0.88 -26.19 9.23
C PRO A 143 -1.39 -25.62 10.55
N VAL A 144 -0.45 -25.22 11.41
CA VAL A 144 -0.75 -24.76 12.76
C VAL A 144 -1.84 -23.69 12.67
N SER A 145 -3.01 -23.99 13.22
CA SER A 145 -4.10 -23.01 13.23
C SER A 145 -3.65 -21.82 14.07
N GLN A 146 -3.60 -20.67 13.45
CA GLN A 146 -3.30 -19.43 14.14
C GLN A 146 -4.48 -18.49 14.04
N SER A 147 -4.90 -17.96 15.18
CA SER A 147 -5.86 -16.86 15.25
C SER A 147 -5.13 -15.54 15.09
N TRP A 148 -5.67 -14.70 14.21
CA TRP A 148 -5.12 -13.41 13.86
C TRP A 148 -6.12 -12.33 14.23
N GLY A 149 -5.61 -11.34 14.97
CA GLY A 149 -6.32 -10.08 15.13
C GLY A 149 -6.24 -9.24 13.87
N VAL A 150 -6.99 -8.16 13.88
CA VAL A 150 -6.96 -7.16 12.82
C VAL A 150 -6.55 -5.82 13.39
N ALA A 151 -5.66 -5.13 12.69
CA ALA A 151 -5.29 -3.75 12.97
C ALA A 151 -5.63 -2.88 11.74
N PRO A 152 -6.47 -1.87 11.90
CA PRO A 152 -6.90 -1.02 10.80
C PRO A 152 -5.79 -0.05 10.36
N PHE A 153 -5.74 0.22 9.06
CA PHE A 153 -4.82 1.18 8.45
C PHE A 153 -5.38 1.76 7.14
N TRP A 154 -4.69 2.76 6.59
CA TRP A 154 -4.98 3.29 5.26
C TRP A 154 -4.07 2.62 4.23
N SER A 155 -4.68 1.84 3.35
CA SER A 155 -4.01 1.28 2.20
C SER A 155 -3.87 2.35 1.12
N LEU A 156 -2.71 2.36 0.48
CA LEU A 156 -2.43 3.17 -0.70
C LEU A 156 -2.33 2.28 -1.93
N PRO A 157 -2.73 2.76 -3.12
CA PRO A 157 -2.53 1.99 -4.35
C PRO A 157 -1.04 1.84 -4.65
N SER A 158 -0.61 0.66 -5.09
CA SER A 158 0.81 0.45 -5.39
C SER A 158 1.28 1.36 -6.53
N PRO A 159 2.50 1.94 -6.47
CA PRO A 159 3.09 2.67 -7.60
C PRO A 159 3.31 1.78 -8.83
N LEU A 160 3.21 0.45 -8.68
CA LEU A 160 3.33 -0.53 -9.77
C LEU A 160 2.00 -0.78 -10.50
N GLU A 161 0.90 -0.20 -10.03
CA GLU A 161 -0.40 -0.32 -10.71
C GLU A 161 -0.34 0.37 -12.08
N PRO A 162 -0.75 -0.26 -13.19
CA PRO A 162 -0.69 0.35 -14.53
C PRO A 162 -1.47 1.67 -14.65
N ALA A 163 -2.50 1.86 -13.82
CA ALA A 163 -3.24 3.12 -13.77
C ALA A 163 -2.34 4.33 -13.44
N PHE A 164 -1.21 4.11 -12.76
CA PHE A 164 -0.28 5.15 -12.38
C PHE A 164 0.61 5.65 -13.53
N ASP A 165 0.69 4.92 -14.65
CA ASP A 165 1.30 5.43 -15.88
C ASP A 165 0.57 6.67 -16.39
N LEU A 166 -0.77 6.72 -16.24
CA LEU A 166 -1.56 7.91 -16.57
C LEU A 166 -1.20 9.10 -15.67
N LEU A 167 -0.98 8.86 -14.38
CA LEU A 167 -0.58 9.92 -13.45
C LEU A 167 0.79 10.48 -13.83
N GLU A 168 1.75 9.61 -14.15
CA GLU A 168 3.09 10.01 -14.59
C GLU A 168 3.04 10.76 -15.93
N GLN A 169 2.21 10.31 -16.87
CA GLN A 169 2.04 10.97 -18.16
C GLN A 169 1.49 12.41 -17.99
N VAL A 170 0.48 12.58 -17.14
CA VAL A 170 -0.13 13.90 -16.89
C VAL A 170 0.76 14.76 -15.99
N ARG A 171 1.56 14.14 -15.11
CA ARG A 171 2.42 14.81 -14.13
C ARG A 171 3.79 14.12 -14.01
N PRO A 172 4.70 14.35 -14.98
CA PRO A 172 6.01 13.71 -14.99
C PRO A 172 6.81 13.96 -13.72
N GLY A 173 7.54 12.94 -13.27
CA GLY A 173 8.34 12.97 -12.04
C GLY A 173 7.55 12.68 -10.76
N THR A 174 6.30 12.22 -10.86
CA THR A 174 5.44 11.96 -9.69
C THR A 174 5.69 10.57 -9.10
N LEU A 175 5.90 9.55 -9.94
CA LEU A 175 5.98 8.16 -9.46
C LEU A 175 7.22 7.88 -8.62
N ALA A 176 8.37 8.47 -8.96
CA ALA A 176 9.60 8.26 -8.20
C ALA A 176 9.48 8.71 -6.72
N PRO A 177 9.09 9.97 -6.41
CA PRO A 177 8.87 10.37 -5.02
C PRO A 177 7.70 9.62 -4.38
N TYR A 178 6.64 9.30 -5.13
CA TYR A 178 5.52 8.51 -4.60
C TYR A 178 5.96 7.11 -4.15
N GLY A 179 6.77 6.40 -4.95
CA GLY A 179 7.27 5.07 -4.61
C GLY A 179 8.08 5.07 -3.31
N VAL A 180 8.94 6.08 -3.10
CA VAL A 180 9.70 6.22 -1.85
C VAL A 180 8.78 6.44 -0.65
N LEU A 181 7.75 7.29 -0.79
CA LEU A 181 6.77 7.52 0.27
C LEU A 181 5.92 6.28 0.54
N TYR A 182 5.56 5.55 -0.50
CA TYR A 182 4.77 4.34 -0.43
C TYR A 182 5.51 3.26 0.37
N GLU A 183 6.77 2.96 0.02
CA GLU A 183 7.58 2.01 0.80
C GLU A 183 7.78 2.46 2.25
N GLY A 184 8.11 3.73 2.47
CA GLY A 184 8.24 4.26 3.83
C GLY A 184 6.94 4.18 4.64
N TRP A 185 5.78 4.28 3.99
CA TRP A 185 4.48 4.05 4.62
C TRP A 185 4.25 2.57 4.93
N LEU A 186 4.60 1.66 4.01
CA LEU A 186 4.49 0.22 4.26
C LEU A 186 5.37 -0.21 5.44
N ASP A 187 6.61 0.27 5.53
CA ASP A 187 7.52 0.00 6.65
C ASP A 187 6.97 0.53 7.99
N GLN A 188 6.20 1.61 7.95
CA GLN A 188 5.53 2.13 9.15
C GLN A 188 4.33 1.26 9.58
N VAL A 189 3.60 0.69 8.61
CA VAL A 189 2.39 -0.10 8.88
C VAL A 189 2.72 -1.54 9.27
N TRP A 190 3.75 -2.13 8.64
CA TRP A 190 4.22 -3.48 8.90
C TRP A 190 5.61 -3.45 9.52
N PRO A 191 5.78 -3.98 10.75
CA PRO A 191 7.12 -4.19 11.32
C PRO A 191 7.99 -5.04 10.39
N GLU A 192 9.31 -4.83 10.45
CA GLU A 192 10.27 -5.63 9.70
C GLU A 192 10.02 -7.14 9.89
N ASP A 193 10.21 -7.91 8.81
CA ASP A 193 10.04 -9.38 8.75
C ASP A 193 8.63 -9.91 9.07
N CYS A 194 7.61 -9.04 9.06
CA CYS A 194 6.21 -9.48 9.17
C CYS A 194 5.59 -9.66 7.78
N PRO A 195 4.97 -10.82 7.49
CA PRO A 195 4.23 -11.01 6.24
C PRO A 195 3.10 -9.99 6.14
N ARG A 196 2.87 -9.42 4.95
CA ARG A 196 1.93 -8.32 4.72
C ARG A 196 0.50 -8.82 4.49
N HIS A 197 0.07 -9.77 5.32
CA HIS A 197 -1.31 -10.29 5.27
C HIS A 197 -2.32 -9.17 5.58
N GLN A 198 -3.36 -9.03 4.75
CA GLN A 198 -4.38 -8.00 4.95
C GLN A 198 -5.76 -8.38 4.40
N VAL A 199 -6.79 -7.69 4.88
CA VAL A 199 -8.18 -7.76 4.41
C VAL A 199 -8.60 -6.37 3.90
N GLY A 200 -9.17 -6.32 2.69
CA GLY A 200 -9.59 -5.07 2.05
C GLY A 200 -8.44 -4.18 1.57
N GLY A 201 -8.78 -2.97 1.11
CA GLY A 201 -7.82 -1.96 0.71
C GLY A 201 -7.34 -2.05 -0.73
N TRP A 202 -6.05 -1.76 -0.91
CA TRP A 202 -5.29 -1.94 -2.14
C TRP A 202 -4.30 -3.09 -1.95
N PRO A 203 -4.07 -3.92 -2.97
CA PRO A 203 -3.05 -4.95 -2.89
C PRO A 203 -1.65 -4.32 -2.74
N VAL A 204 -0.82 -4.95 -1.93
CA VAL A 204 0.61 -4.63 -1.86
C VAL A 204 1.33 -5.50 -2.89
N LEU A 205 1.58 -4.91 -4.06
CA LEU A 205 2.24 -5.62 -5.15
C LEU A 205 3.72 -5.82 -4.87
N VAL A 206 4.24 -7.00 -5.18
CA VAL A 206 5.65 -7.36 -5.07
C VAL A 206 6.35 -7.00 -6.38
N GLU A 207 7.44 -6.22 -6.31
CA GLU A 207 8.15 -5.76 -7.51
C GLU A 207 8.90 -6.91 -8.17
N ALA A 208 8.34 -7.45 -9.26
CA ALA A 208 8.92 -8.45 -10.15
C ALA A 208 10.29 -8.03 -10.69
N GLY A 209 11.36 -8.27 -9.93
CA GLY A 209 12.73 -8.20 -10.43
C GLY A 209 13.18 -6.84 -10.94
N ARG A 210 12.86 -5.73 -10.25
CA ARG A 210 13.70 -4.54 -10.43
C ARG A 210 15.07 -4.89 -9.85
N PRO A 211 16.13 -4.98 -10.67
CA PRO A 211 17.44 -5.28 -10.13
C PRO A 211 17.77 -4.21 -9.10
N VAL A 212 18.07 -4.61 -7.87
CA VAL A 212 18.60 -3.72 -6.83
C VAL A 212 20.01 -3.32 -7.24
N GLY A 213 20.11 -2.39 -8.18
CA GLY A 213 21.32 -1.94 -8.84
C GLY A 213 21.04 -0.67 -9.66
N PRO A 214 22.04 0.18 -9.90
CA PRO A 214 21.84 1.45 -10.60
C PRO A 214 21.22 1.20 -11.97
N VAL A 215 20.15 1.95 -12.26
CA VAL A 215 19.36 1.88 -13.49
C VAL A 215 20.30 2.10 -14.68
N GLY A 216 20.57 1.03 -15.43
CA GLY A 216 21.22 1.16 -16.72
C GLY A 216 20.26 1.85 -17.67
N HIS A 217 20.56 3.09 -18.06
CA HIS A 217 19.84 3.81 -19.10
C HIS A 217 19.83 2.99 -20.40
N GLY A 218 18.68 2.42 -20.74
CA GLY A 218 18.52 1.65 -21.97
C GLY A 218 17.12 1.10 -22.12
N VAL A 219 16.13 1.97 -22.30
CA VAL A 219 14.84 1.58 -22.89
C VAL A 219 14.82 2.17 -24.32
N PRO A 220 14.58 1.35 -25.36
CA PRO A 220 14.38 1.86 -26.71
C PRO A 220 13.01 2.55 -26.79
N ALA A 221 12.97 3.70 -27.46
CA ALA A 221 11.78 4.52 -27.63
C ALA A 221 10.66 3.70 -28.30
N ALA A 222 9.51 3.58 -27.61
CA ALA A 222 8.25 3.25 -28.26
C ALA A 222 7.72 4.52 -28.94
N ASP A 223 7.17 4.37 -30.15
CA ASP A 223 6.57 5.46 -30.91
C ASP A 223 5.40 6.08 -30.13
N ILE A 224 5.68 7.24 -29.51
CA ILE A 224 4.67 8.14 -28.95
C ILE A 224 4.15 8.99 -30.12
N PRO A 225 2.83 9.04 -30.39
CA PRO A 225 2.30 9.95 -31.39
C PRO A 225 2.60 11.40 -30.99
N ASP A 226 3.15 12.17 -31.94
CA ASP A 226 3.49 13.58 -31.76
C ASP A 226 2.31 14.35 -31.17
N ALA A 227 2.59 15.10 -30.10
CA ALA A 227 1.63 16.04 -29.53
C ALA A 227 1.22 17.06 -30.60
N PRO A 228 -0.06 17.50 -30.64
CA PRO A 228 -0.47 18.52 -31.58
C PRO A 228 0.32 19.82 -31.34
N PRO A 229 0.70 20.55 -32.42
CA PRO A 229 1.46 21.77 -32.27
C PRO A 229 0.64 22.79 -31.47
N TYR A 230 1.26 23.36 -30.44
CA TYR A 230 0.77 24.55 -29.78
C TYR A 230 0.65 25.70 -30.81
N PRO A 231 -0.38 26.55 -30.74
CA PRO A 231 -0.45 27.73 -31.59
C PRO A 231 0.68 28.69 -31.23
N ASP A 232 1.43 29.09 -32.25
CA ASP A 232 2.53 30.03 -32.18
C ASP A 232 2.11 31.33 -31.46
N ALA A 233 2.86 31.69 -30.43
CA ALA A 233 2.78 33.02 -29.84
C ALA A 233 3.22 34.05 -30.89
N GLU A 234 2.32 35.01 -31.14
CA GLU A 234 2.46 36.09 -32.11
C GLU A 234 3.82 36.81 -31.99
N ALA A 235 4.59 36.73 -33.08
CA ALA A 235 5.77 37.57 -33.28
C ALA A 235 5.32 39.00 -33.57
N THR A 236 5.79 39.94 -32.75
CA THR A 236 5.67 41.39 -32.98
C THR A 236 6.54 41.80 -34.18
N PRO A 237 6.03 42.56 -35.15
CA PRO A 237 6.84 43.02 -36.27
C PRO A 237 7.75 44.18 -35.84
N SER A 238 9.05 43.98 -36.00
CA SER A 238 10.05 45.06 -35.92
C SER A 238 10.04 45.84 -37.23
N THR A 239 9.76 47.14 -37.13
CA THR A 239 9.86 48.12 -38.20
C THR A 239 11.32 48.28 -38.62
N VAL A 240 11.63 47.96 -39.89
CA VAL A 240 12.96 48.18 -40.49
C VAL A 240 12.90 49.51 -41.27
N GLU A 241 13.61 50.51 -40.77
CA GLU A 241 13.97 51.70 -41.54
C GLU A 241 15.00 51.31 -42.61
N THR A 242 14.73 51.76 -43.83
CA THR A 242 15.54 51.52 -45.01
C THR A 242 16.53 52.67 -45.16
N GLU A 243 17.83 52.40 -45.14
CA GLU A 243 18.84 53.32 -45.68
C GLU A 243 19.73 52.59 -46.71
N PRO A 244 20.06 53.22 -47.85
CA PRO A 244 20.74 52.55 -48.94
C PRO A 244 22.24 52.83 -48.91
N ARG A 245 23.08 51.82 -49.17
CA ARG A 245 24.26 52.01 -50.04
C ARG A 245 25.04 50.74 -50.36
N SER A 246 25.40 50.71 -51.63
CA SER A 246 26.67 50.27 -52.22
C SER A 246 26.94 48.78 -52.37
N ASP A 247 26.69 48.35 -53.60
CA ASP A 247 27.56 47.53 -54.45
C ASP A 247 28.96 47.30 -53.90
N GLN A 248 29.29 46.04 -53.62
CA GLN A 248 30.57 45.49 -54.05
C GLN A 248 30.48 43.98 -54.32
N VAL A 249 30.86 43.68 -55.56
CA VAL A 249 31.13 42.39 -56.18
C VAL A 249 32.25 41.67 -55.43
N ILE A 250 32.13 40.34 -55.23
CA ILE A 250 33.13 39.33 -55.63
C ILE A 250 32.58 37.92 -55.33
N ARG A 251 32.74 37.05 -56.35
CA ARG A 251 32.48 35.61 -56.40
C ARG A 251 33.42 34.81 -55.47
N LEU A 252 32.98 33.62 -55.03
CA LEU A 252 33.60 32.29 -55.25
C LEU A 252 32.85 31.25 -54.38
N THR A 253 32.11 30.32 -54.99
CA THR A 253 32.44 28.90 -55.23
C THR A 253 32.73 28.03 -54.01
N ASP A 254 31.92 26.97 -53.91
CA ASP A 254 32.16 25.71 -53.22
C ASP A 254 33.58 25.16 -53.42
N HIS A 255 34.14 24.54 -52.37
CA HIS A 255 34.56 23.13 -52.41
C HIS A 255 34.99 22.61 -51.02
N ARG A 256 34.21 21.63 -50.55
CA ARG A 256 34.64 20.31 -50.05
C ARG A 256 36.11 20.09 -49.62
N SER A 257 36.22 19.57 -48.39
CA SER A 257 36.94 18.34 -48.00
C SER A 257 38.24 18.45 -47.19
N ALA A 258 38.27 17.55 -46.21
CA ALA A 258 39.41 16.78 -45.69
C ALA A 258 40.09 17.23 -44.38
N ALA A 259 39.75 16.47 -43.33
CA ALA A 259 40.66 15.68 -42.49
C ALA A 259 41.94 16.35 -41.93
N GLY A 260 42.06 16.38 -40.60
CA GLY A 260 43.35 16.68 -39.97
C GLY A 260 43.39 16.68 -38.45
N LYS A 261 43.62 15.48 -37.88
CA LYS A 261 44.51 15.17 -36.73
C LYS A 261 44.56 16.10 -35.50
N ARG A 262 44.25 15.46 -34.36
CA ARG A 262 44.98 15.45 -33.06
C ARG A 262 45.48 16.79 -32.51
N ASN A 263 45.01 17.14 -31.32
CA ASN A 263 45.95 17.53 -30.27
C ASN A 263 45.48 17.18 -28.86
N ARG A 264 46.38 16.50 -28.14
CA ARG A 264 46.38 16.31 -26.69
C ARG A 264 46.57 17.68 -26.02
N ARG A 265 45.77 18.00 -25.01
CA ARG A 265 46.24 18.79 -23.86
C ARG A 265 45.69 18.23 -22.55
N ARG A 266 46.61 18.10 -21.61
CA ARG A 266 46.46 17.67 -20.21
C ARG A 266 45.78 18.76 -19.38
N SER A 267 44.88 18.30 -18.52
CA SER A 267 44.76 18.51 -17.06
C SER A 267 45.05 19.88 -16.45
N ALA A 268 44.07 20.38 -15.69
CA ALA A 268 44.27 21.00 -14.36
C ALA A 268 42.96 20.92 -13.53
N PRO A 269 43.02 21.00 -12.19
CA PRO A 269 42.15 20.21 -11.30
C PRO A 269 41.24 21.02 -10.34
N SER A 270 40.41 20.26 -9.64
CA SER A 270 39.82 20.56 -8.31
C SER A 270 38.52 21.38 -8.30
N LEU A 271 37.66 21.34 -7.26
CA LEU A 271 37.84 21.01 -5.85
C LEU A 271 36.44 20.75 -5.22
N ARG A 272 36.36 19.74 -4.32
CA ARG A 272 35.45 19.61 -3.16
C ARG A 272 33.93 19.43 -3.33
N ASP A 273 33.59 18.16 -3.12
CA ASP A 273 32.49 17.57 -2.36
C ASP A 273 32.22 18.19 -0.97
N PRO A 274 30.96 18.21 -0.49
CA PRO A 274 30.71 17.89 0.90
C PRO A 274 29.60 16.85 1.13
N ARG A 275 30.02 15.75 1.77
CA ARG A 275 29.39 15.07 2.92
C ARG A 275 28.11 14.27 2.65
N GLN A 276 28.30 13.02 2.22
CA GLN A 276 27.39 11.92 2.56
C GLN A 276 27.53 11.55 4.05
N THR A 277 26.45 11.71 4.80
CA THR A 277 26.27 11.06 6.11
C THR A 277 25.84 9.62 5.88
N GLY A 278 26.70 8.68 6.26
CA GLY A 278 26.44 7.25 6.18
C GLY A 278 25.36 6.81 7.16
N PHE A 279 24.33 6.15 6.64
CA PHE A 279 23.47 5.26 7.41
C PHE A 279 23.96 3.82 7.22
N GLY A 280 24.03 3.09 8.33
CA GLY A 280 24.58 1.74 8.42
C GLY A 280 23.84 0.75 7.54
N ARG A 281 24.62 0.03 6.74
CA ARG A 281 24.18 -1.08 5.90
C ARG A 281 23.97 -2.30 6.80
N ILE A 282 22.71 -2.67 7.05
CA ILE A 282 22.35 -3.96 7.65
C ILE A 282 22.12 -4.92 6.49
N GLN A 283 22.88 -6.02 6.44
CA GLN A 283 22.66 -7.10 5.47
C GLN A 283 21.53 -8.00 5.96
N PRO A 284 20.57 -8.41 5.10
CA PRO A 284 19.64 -9.47 5.46
C PRO A 284 20.41 -10.80 5.53
N ARG A 285 20.53 -11.35 6.75
CA ARG A 285 21.11 -12.67 6.98
C ARG A 285 20.05 -13.75 6.73
N TYR A 286 19.82 -14.09 5.47
CA TYR A 286 19.30 -15.42 5.12
C TYR A 286 20.48 -16.31 4.74
N ALA A 287 21.27 -16.69 5.75
CA ALA A 287 22.22 -17.79 5.61
C ALA A 287 21.51 -19.07 6.02
N ALA A 288 21.34 -19.97 5.06
CA ALA A 288 20.85 -21.32 5.27
C ALA A 288 21.67 -22.02 6.37
N SER A 289 21.07 -22.18 7.54
CA SER A 289 21.63 -23.02 8.59
C SER A 289 21.32 -24.47 8.25
N SER A 290 22.24 -25.12 7.55
CA SER A 290 22.24 -26.56 7.33
C SER A 290 22.44 -27.28 8.67
N VAL A 291 21.36 -27.79 9.24
CA VAL A 291 21.40 -28.70 10.39
C VAL A 291 21.76 -30.10 9.88
N PRO A 292 22.79 -30.77 10.45
CA PRO A 292 23.12 -32.13 10.09
C PRO A 292 22.09 -33.10 10.68
N GLY A 293 21.47 -33.91 9.81
CA GLY A 293 20.51 -34.93 10.23
C GLY A 293 21.18 -36.09 10.98
N PRO A 294 20.52 -36.69 11.98
CA PRO A 294 20.96 -37.96 12.54
C PRO A 294 20.47 -39.10 11.63
N SER A 295 21.46 -39.81 11.08
CA SER A 295 21.31 -41.18 10.59
C SER A 295 20.85 -42.07 11.73
N MET A 296 19.71 -42.74 11.61
CA MET A 296 19.41 -43.94 12.39
C MET A 296 18.75 -45.00 11.53
N ALA A 297 19.32 -46.19 11.71
CA ALA A 297 19.15 -47.39 10.93
C ALA A 297 17.78 -48.04 11.09
N ALA A 298 17.46 -48.84 10.08
CA ALA A 298 16.36 -49.78 10.04
C ALA A 298 16.37 -50.74 11.23
N THR A 299 15.18 -51.06 11.74
CA THR A 299 14.91 -52.38 12.29
C THR A 299 13.47 -52.75 11.98
N ALA A 300 13.32 -53.82 11.19
CA ALA A 300 12.05 -54.46 10.94
C ALA A 300 11.57 -55.19 12.19
N SER A 301 10.26 -55.16 12.45
CA SER A 301 9.57 -56.19 13.21
C SER A 301 8.12 -56.26 12.76
N ALA A 302 7.79 -57.40 12.17
CA ALA A 302 6.43 -57.87 11.95
C ALA A 302 5.87 -58.46 13.25
N LEU A 303 4.57 -58.28 13.52
CA LEU A 303 3.60 -59.36 13.81
C LEU A 303 2.27 -58.84 14.36
N SER A 304 1.22 -59.54 13.93
CA SER A 304 -0.07 -59.83 14.59
C SER A 304 -1.08 -58.67 14.78
N VAL A 305 -2.22 -58.65 14.07
CA VAL A 305 -3.44 -59.48 14.27
C VAL A 305 -3.98 -59.42 15.70
N GLY A 306 -5.16 -58.82 15.86
CA GLY A 306 -5.94 -58.85 17.09
C GLY A 306 -7.23 -58.02 17.02
N ASN A 307 -8.30 -58.63 16.50
CA ASN A 307 -9.69 -58.16 16.64
C ASN A 307 -10.07 -57.96 18.11
N GLY A 308 -10.96 -56.99 18.39
CA GLY A 308 -11.53 -56.81 19.73
C GLY A 308 -12.61 -55.75 19.80
N VAL A 309 -13.79 -56.10 19.29
CA VAL A 309 -15.08 -55.44 19.59
C VAL A 309 -15.33 -55.44 21.09
N CYS A 310 -15.71 -54.31 21.68
CA CYS A 310 -16.60 -54.21 22.85
C CYS A 310 -17.00 -52.75 23.13
N GLN A 311 -18.18 -52.37 22.65
CA GLN A 311 -19.11 -51.51 23.40
C GLN A 311 -19.75 -52.38 24.51
N PRO A 312 -20.26 -51.85 25.66
CA PRO A 312 -21.50 -51.05 25.57
C PRO A 312 -21.86 -50.10 26.75
N THR A 313 -22.95 -49.38 26.47
CA THR A 313 -24.04 -48.92 27.36
C THR A 313 -23.90 -47.62 28.15
N ALA A 314 -24.90 -46.78 27.88
CA ALA A 314 -25.32 -45.58 28.54
C ALA A 314 -25.78 -45.77 30.00
N CYS A 315 -25.72 -44.67 30.76
CA CYS A 315 -26.67 -44.33 31.83
C CYS A 315 -26.67 -42.79 32.02
N LEU A 316 -27.73 -42.12 31.55
CA LEU A 316 -28.39 -40.99 32.24
C LEU A 316 -29.47 -41.62 33.16
N PRO A 317 -30.11 -40.92 34.13
CA PRO A 317 -30.33 -39.46 34.20
C PRO A 317 -30.35 -38.82 35.61
N SER A 318 -30.67 -37.52 35.61
CA SER A 318 -31.52 -36.80 36.59
C SER A 318 -30.84 -36.13 37.78
N GLY A 319 -31.27 -34.89 38.04
CA GLY A 319 -30.91 -34.12 39.23
C GLY A 319 -31.25 -32.64 39.10
N ALA A 320 -32.56 -32.33 39.04
CA ALA A 320 -33.07 -30.99 39.31
C ALA A 320 -32.82 -30.63 40.78
N GLY A 321 -32.48 -29.37 41.04
CA GLY A 321 -32.29 -28.82 42.38
C GLY A 321 -32.45 -27.31 42.35
N ASP A 322 -33.67 -26.89 42.70
CA ASP A 322 -34.13 -25.54 42.99
C ASP A 322 -33.58 -25.07 44.36
N ASP A 323 -33.91 -23.82 44.72
CA ASP A 323 -33.60 -23.07 45.96
C ASP A 323 -32.33 -22.20 45.87
N GLY A 324 -32.35 -20.89 46.13
CA GLY A 324 -33.31 -20.08 46.85
C GLY A 324 -32.59 -19.21 47.88
N ARG A 325 -32.92 -17.91 47.89
CA ARG A 325 -32.78 -16.92 48.99
C ARG A 325 -31.57 -15.97 49.07
N SER A 326 -31.98 -14.69 49.10
CA SER A 326 -31.60 -13.60 50.01
C SER A 326 -30.19 -13.02 49.90
N ALA A 327 -30.04 -11.79 49.38
CA ALA A 327 -30.37 -10.51 50.02
C ALA A 327 -29.44 -10.15 51.19
N LEU A 328 -28.37 -9.40 50.90
CA LEU A 328 -27.78 -8.41 51.80
C LEU A 328 -27.14 -7.28 50.97
N LYS A 329 -27.68 -6.07 51.12
CA LYS A 329 -26.98 -4.80 50.83
C LYS A 329 -25.88 -4.60 51.89
N PRO A 330 -24.76 -3.98 51.50
CA PRO A 330 -24.21 -2.94 52.36
C PRO A 330 -23.93 -1.63 51.60
N VAL A 331 -24.16 -0.56 52.36
CA VAL A 331 -23.84 0.87 52.11
C VAL A 331 -22.32 1.08 52.27
N PRO A 332 -21.70 2.10 51.63
CA PRO A 332 -20.26 2.13 51.38
C PRO A 332 -19.48 2.81 52.51
N PRO A 333 -18.14 2.61 52.59
CA PRO A 333 -17.26 3.58 53.21
C PRO A 333 -16.60 4.48 52.14
N GLU A 334 -16.57 5.77 52.49
CA GLU A 334 -15.77 6.80 51.87
C GLU A 334 -14.26 6.53 51.92
N LEU A 335 -13.57 7.18 50.99
CA LEU A 335 -12.19 7.69 51.10
C LEU A 335 -11.08 6.68 51.40
N ASP A 336 -10.35 6.31 50.34
CA ASP A 336 -8.90 6.44 50.41
C ASP A 336 -8.29 6.84 49.05
N ARG A 337 -7.57 7.97 49.05
CA ARG A 337 -6.81 8.50 47.91
C ARG A 337 -5.39 7.98 48.03
N GLY A 338 -5.16 6.76 47.53
CA GLY A 338 -3.84 6.13 47.47
C GLY A 338 -3.27 6.11 46.06
N ARG A 339 -2.17 6.86 45.86
CA ARG A 339 -1.25 6.82 44.70
C ARG A 339 -0.90 5.39 44.25
N PHE A 340 -1.07 5.08 42.97
CA PHE A 340 -0.19 4.24 42.14
C PHE A 340 -0.39 4.75 40.70
N GLY A 341 0.63 5.25 40.00
CA GLY A 341 1.73 4.45 39.46
C GLY A 341 1.37 4.10 38.01
N GLY A 342 1.24 5.12 37.15
CA GLY A 342 0.88 4.94 35.75
C GLY A 342 2.07 4.46 34.94
N ASP A 343 1.92 3.27 34.35
CA ASP A 343 2.83 2.69 33.39
C ASP A 343 2.98 3.58 32.16
N GLY A 344 4.22 3.65 31.67
CA GLY A 344 4.70 4.54 30.63
C GLY A 344 3.98 4.41 29.31
N ASP A 345 3.21 5.44 28.98
CA ASP A 345 2.95 5.86 27.62
C ASP A 345 4.22 6.58 27.12
N PRO A 346 4.89 6.15 26.04
CA PRO A 346 6.05 6.86 25.51
C PRO A 346 5.58 8.18 24.92
N ALA A 347 5.58 9.23 25.75
CA ALA A 347 5.45 10.61 25.33
C ALA A 347 6.59 10.94 24.36
N PHE A 348 6.32 10.83 23.05
CA PHE A 348 7.19 11.39 22.02
C PHE A 348 7.20 12.91 22.18
N LEU A 349 8.26 13.40 22.83
CA LEU A 349 8.60 14.81 22.90
C LEU A 349 8.95 15.30 21.49
N TYR A 350 8.00 16.00 20.86
CA TYR A 350 8.30 16.78 19.66
C TYR A 350 9.36 17.84 20.00
N PRO A 351 10.41 18.02 19.18
CA PRO A 351 11.29 19.16 19.31
C PRO A 351 10.48 20.43 19.01
N ARG A 352 10.22 21.25 20.05
CA ARG A 352 9.72 22.60 19.88
C ARG A 352 10.72 23.37 19.02
N THR A 353 10.31 23.77 17.82
CA THR A 353 11.09 24.67 16.99
C THR A 353 11.28 25.99 17.74
N PRO A 354 12.52 26.53 17.81
CA PRO A 354 12.75 27.80 18.47
C PRO A 354 12.09 28.91 17.67
N ARG A 355 11.16 29.64 18.31
CA ARG A 355 10.65 30.93 17.82
C ARG A 355 11.82 31.92 17.74
N ARG A 356 12.48 32.00 16.58
CA ARG A 356 13.40 33.10 16.25
C ARG A 356 12.58 34.27 15.70
N SER A 357 12.19 35.16 16.60
CA SER A 357 11.76 36.51 16.26
C SER A 357 12.93 37.47 16.44
N VAL A 358 13.76 37.64 15.40
CA VAL A 358 14.70 38.77 15.28
C VAL A 358 14.89 39.08 13.79
N SER A 359 14.13 40.04 13.27
CA SER A 359 14.37 40.68 11.98
C SER A 359 15.44 41.75 12.15
N VAL A 360 16.71 41.35 12.07
CA VAL A 360 17.83 42.26 11.81
C VAL A 360 18.08 42.23 10.31
N LEU A 361 17.54 43.23 9.60
CA LEU A 361 17.92 43.50 8.24
C LEU A 361 19.41 43.94 8.23
N PRO A 362 20.23 43.44 7.30
CA PRO A 362 21.62 43.87 7.19
C PRO A 362 21.66 45.39 6.90
N SER A 363 22.47 46.12 7.65
CA SER A 363 22.63 47.59 7.58
C SER A 363 23.24 48.12 6.28
N ASN A 364 23.41 47.28 5.26
CA ASN A 364 24.07 47.60 3.99
C ASN A 364 23.11 47.46 2.79
N VAL A 365 21.80 47.53 3.01
CA VAL A 365 20.85 47.67 1.90
C VAL A 365 20.90 49.13 1.45
N ASP A 366 21.55 49.35 0.31
CA ASP A 366 21.68 50.62 -0.38
C ASP A 366 20.33 51.35 -0.41
N SER A 367 20.25 52.56 0.15
CA SER A 367 18.99 53.31 0.32
C SER A 367 18.29 53.57 -1.02
N LEU A 368 19.06 53.63 -2.11
CA LEU A 368 18.56 53.74 -3.48
C LEU A 368 17.81 52.47 -3.93
N ARG A 369 18.29 51.28 -3.60
CA ARG A 369 17.58 50.02 -3.90
C ARG A 369 16.30 49.88 -3.10
N LEU A 370 16.26 50.43 -1.88
CA LEU A 370 15.03 50.42 -1.08
C LEU A 370 13.96 51.36 -1.67
N GLU A 371 14.36 52.53 -2.17
CA GLU A 371 13.44 53.46 -2.84
C GLU A 371 13.00 52.95 -4.23
N GLU A 372 13.88 52.29 -4.99
CA GLU A 372 13.49 51.59 -6.23
C GLU A 372 12.48 50.47 -5.96
N VAL A 373 12.69 49.66 -4.91
CA VAL A 373 11.74 48.61 -4.50
C VAL A 373 10.42 49.22 -4.03
N ARG A 374 10.45 50.33 -3.29
CA ARG A 374 9.22 51.04 -2.87
C ARG A 374 8.47 51.65 -4.05
N ALA A 375 9.17 52.27 -5.00
CA ALA A 375 8.59 52.82 -6.22
C ALA A 375 8.00 51.72 -7.10
N ALA A 376 8.67 50.57 -7.23
CA ALA A 376 8.15 49.39 -7.92
C ALA A 376 6.89 48.83 -7.25
N ILE A 377 6.86 48.75 -5.91
CA ILE A 377 5.67 48.35 -5.15
C ILE A 377 4.54 49.38 -5.31
N ALA A 378 4.84 50.68 -5.33
CA ALA A 378 3.85 51.74 -5.53
C ALA A 378 3.28 51.73 -6.96
N ALA A 379 4.12 51.53 -7.97
CA ALA A 379 3.71 51.39 -9.37
C ALA A 379 2.89 50.10 -9.60
N ALA A 380 3.27 49.00 -8.95
CA ALA A 380 2.49 47.77 -8.96
C ALA A 380 1.15 47.91 -8.23
N ARG A 381 1.04 48.85 -7.28
CA ARG A 381 -0.22 49.20 -6.60
C ARG A 381 -1.05 50.24 -7.35
N SER A 382 -0.46 50.99 -8.27
CA SER A 382 -1.15 51.97 -9.12
C SER A 382 -1.65 51.38 -10.44
N THR A 383 -1.45 50.07 -10.68
CA THR A 383 -2.20 49.37 -11.72
C THR A 383 -3.70 49.56 -11.43
N SER A 384 -4.46 49.94 -12.48
CA SER A 384 -5.88 50.25 -12.37
C SER A 384 -6.62 49.15 -11.60
N SER A 385 -7.59 49.52 -10.75
CA SER A 385 -8.47 48.57 -10.06
C SER A 385 -9.06 47.54 -11.04
N GLU A 386 -9.37 47.97 -12.26
CA GLU A 386 -9.87 47.13 -13.34
C GLU A 386 -8.85 46.07 -13.80
N SER A 387 -7.57 46.41 -13.87
CA SER A 387 -6.51 45.45 -14.24
C SER A 387 -6.28 44.41 -13.15
N ARG A 388 -6.45 44.80 -11.88
CA ARG A 388 -6.36 43.88 -10.74
C ARG A 388 -7.55 42.92 -10.69
N GLU A 389 -8.76 43.43 -10.88
CA GLU A 389 -9.97 42.60 -10.95
C GLU A 389 -9.89 41.61 -12.12
N ALA A 390 -9.42 42.04 -13.29
CA ALA A 390 -9.20 41.15 -14.44
C ALA A 390 -8.18 40.04 -14.12
N PHE A 391 -7.06 40.37 -13.47
CA PHE A 391 -6.04 39.38 -13.08
C PHE A 391 -6.54 38.41 -12.00
N GLU A 392 -7.26 38.89 -10.99
CA GLU A 392 -7.84 38.04 -9.94
C GLU A 392 -8.90 37.10 -10.52
N GLU A 393 -9.72 37.59 -11.45
CA GLU A 393 -10.72 36.79 -12.16
C GLU A 393 -10.07 35.74 -13.08
N GLU A 394 -9.00 36.10 -13.80
CA GLU A 394 -8.23 35.14 -14.60
C GLU A 394 -7.57 34.07 -13.71
N ALA A 395 -6.96 34.46 -12.59
CA ALA A 395 -6.38 33.53 -11.62
C ALA A 395 -7.44 32.59 -11.01
N ARG A 396 -8.66 33.11 -10.75
CA ARG A 396 -9.80 32.31 -10.29
C ARG A 396 -10.22 31.29 -11.34
N ARG A 397 -10.39 31.71 -12.61
CA ARG A 397 -10.73 30.80 -13.71
C ARG A 397 -9.66 29.73 -13.91
N ALA A 398 -8.38 30.11 -13.90
CA ALA A 398 -7.26 29.17 -14.00
C ALA A 398 -7.25 28.18 -12.83
N SER A 399 -7.53 28.65 -11.61
CA SER A 399 -7.65 27.77 -10.44
C SER A 399 -8.82 26.79 -10.57
N GLU A 400 -9.99 27.24 -11.02
CA GLU A 400 -11.15 26.36 -11.21
C GLU A 400 -10.90 25.34 -12.32
N ALA A 401 -10.29 25.74 -13.44
CA ALA A 401 -9.90 24.82 -14.51
C ALA A 401 -8.93 23.73 -14.00
N ARG A 402 -7.93 24.10 -13.18
CA ARG A 402 -7.02 23.12 -12.55
C ARG A 402 -7.73 22.18 -11.59
N LYS A 403 -8.70 22.66 -10.80
CA LYS A 403 -9.52 21.83 -9.90
C LYS A 403 -10.34 20.82 -10.70
N VAL A 404 -11.00 21.26 -11.78
CA VAL A 404 -11.78 20.40 -12.67
C VAL A 404 -10.89 19.33 -13.31
N GLY A 405 -9.73 19.71 -13.84
CA GLY A 405 -8.77 18.76 -14.41
C GLY A 405 -8.23 17.76 -13.38
N THR A 406 -7.92 18.22 -12.16
CA THR A 406 -7.48 17.35 -11.06
C THR A 406 -8.58 16.35 -10.68
N ARG A 407 -9.83 16.81 -10.56
CA ARG A 407 -10.97 15.93 -10.27
C ARG A 407 -11.19 14.89 -11.37
N GLY A 408 -11.15 15.31 -12.63
CA GLY A 408 -11.28 14.39 -13.78
C GLY A 408 -10.20 13.31 -13.78
N LEU A 409 -8.94 13.68 -13.49
CA LEU A 409 -7.84 12.73 -13.35
C LEU A 409 -8.07 11.78 -12.16
N THR A 410 -8.46 12.28 -10.99
CA THR A 410 -8.79 11.46 -9.82
C THR A 410 -9.89 10.45 -10.14
N ASP A 411 -10.97 10.89 -10.78
CA ASP A 411 -12.11 10.04 -11.09
C ASP A 411 -11.71 8.95 -12.10
N ARG A 412 -10.88 9.29 -13.09
CA ARG A 412 -10.33 8.32 -14.04
C ARG A 412 -9.39 7.29 -13.39
N LEU A 413 -8.49 7.73 -12.52
CA LEU A 413 -7.63 6.82 -11.75
C LEU A 413 -8.47 5.90 -10.88
N ARG A 414 -9.49 6.44 -10.20
CA ARG A 414 -10.41 5.65 -9.39
C ARG A 414 -11.15 4.61 -10.23
N GLU A 415 -11.64 4.96 -11.41
CA GLU A 415 -12.30 4.03 -12.33
C GLU A 415 -11.36 2.87 -12.71
N LEU A 416 -10.14 3.18 -13.15
CA LEU A 416 -9.15 2.18 -13.56
C LEU A 416 -8.76 1.25 -12.39
N LEU A 417 -8.56 1.81 -11.21
CA LEU A 417 -8.17 1.06 -10.02
C LEU A 417 -9.36 0.31 -9.37
N ASN A 418 -10.59 0.77 -9.57
CA ASN A 418 -11.80 0.14 -9.00
C ASN A 418 -12.27 -1.10 -9.78
N ALA A 419 -11.58 -1.50 -10.85
CA ALA A 419 -11.93 -2.70 -11.62
C ALA A 419 -12.04 -3.94 -10.73
N ARG A 420 -11.21 -4.04 -9.67
CA ARG A 420 -11.28 -5.10 -8.67
C ARG A 420 -11.06 -4.55 -7.25
N ARG A 421 -11.67 -5.22 -6.27
CA ARG A 421 -11.54 -4.95 -4.84
C ARG A 421 -10.81 -6.10 -4.18
N LEU A 422 -9.80 -5.80 -3.36
CA LEU A 422 -9.12 -6.82 -2.57
C LEU A 422 -10.05 -7.32 -1.46
N ILE A 423 -10.21 -8.64 -1.35
CA ILE A 423 -10.85 -9.29 -0.20
C ILE A 423 -9.78 -9.66 0.81
N LEU A 424 -8.79 -10.45 0.39
CA LEU A 424 -7.77 -11.03 1.25
C LEU A 424 -6.45 -11.12 0.49
N GLN A 425 -5.36 -10.64 1.09
CA GLN A 425 -4.00 -10.88 0.63
C GLN A 425 -3.26 -11.72 1.67
N LEU A 426 -2.59 -12.78 1.20
CA LEU A 426 -1.79 -13.71 1.97
C LEU A 426 -0.37 -13.75 1.41
N ASP A 427 0.59 -13.23 2.16
CA ASP A 427 2.00 -13.29 1.80
C ASP A 427 2.58 -14.69 2.07
N ALA A 428 3.76 -14.96 1.53
CA ALA A 428 4.55 -16.11 1.94
C ALA A 428 4.84 -16.00 3.44
N ASP A 429 4.60 -17.08 4.17
CA ASP A 429 4.70 -17.10 5.63
C ASP A 429 5.26 -18.45 6.09
N PRO A 430 6.58 -18.52 6.39
CA PRO A 430 7.21 -19.74 6.87
C PRO A 430 6.59 -20.28 8.17
N ARG A 431 5.95 -19.43 8.98
CA ARG A 431 5.31 -19.84 10.23
C ARG A 431 4.04 -20.65 9.97
N LEU A 432 3.42 -20.43 8.81
CA LEU A 432 2.25 -21.17 8.31
C LEU A 432 2.64 -22.26 7.30
N GLY A 433 3.93 -22.36 6.95
CA GLY A 433 4.43 -23.26 5.91
C GLY A 433 4.02 -22.84 4.49
N TRP A 434 3.74 -21.56 4.28
CA TRP A 434 3.30 -21.01 3.00
C TRP A 434 4.46 -20.42 2.21
N PHE A 435 4.60 -20.87 0.96
CA PHE A 435 5.65 -20.45 0.04
C PHE A 435 5.06 -20.23 -1.35
N TRP A 436 5.02 -18.98 -1.80
CA TRP A 436 4.39 -18.60 -3.07
C TRP A 436 5.41 -18.21 -4.16
N GLY A 437 6.68 -18.59 -3.99
CA GLY A 437 7.83 -17.87 -4.57
C GLY A 437 8.30 -16.85 -3.55
N ASP A 438 9.59 -16.71 -3.29
CA ASP A 438 10.11 -15.91 -2.17
C ASP A 438 10.82 -14.65 -2.68
N PRO A 439 10.27 -13.43 -2.44
CA PRO A 439 8.95 -13.13 -1.85
C PRO A 439 7.79 -13.33 -2.84
N GLY A 440 6.60 -13.60 -2.31
CA GLY A 440 5.39 -13.85 -3.11
C GLY A 440 4.12 -13.79 -2.27
N CYS A 441 2.98 -13.59 -2.91
CA CYS A 441 1.68 -13.46 -2.26
C CYS A 441 0.54 -14.02 -3.12
N LEU A 442 -0.56 -14.33 -2.44
CA LEU A 442 -1.86 -14.68 -3.02
C LEU A 442 -2.85 -13.54 -2.72
N MET A 443 -3.58 -13.09 -3.72
CA MET A 443 -4.55 -12.00 -3.61
C MET A 443 -5.91 -12.49 -4.11
N PHE A 444 -6.88 -12.55 -3.20
CA PHE A 444 -8.27 -12.78 -3.54
C PHE A 444 -8.93 -11.44 -3.84
N THR A 445 -9.37 -11.24 -5.08
CA THR A 445 -10.00 -10.01 -5.54
C THR A 445 -11.40 -10.28 -6.08
N ILE A 446 -12.26 -9.27 -6.09
CA ILE A 446 -13.63 -9.38 -6.61
C ILE A 446 -14.01 -8.16 -7.41
N GLU A 447 -14.82 -8.34 -8.45
CA GLU A 447 -15.43 -7.22 -9.15
C GLU A 447 -16.46 -6.52 -8.23
N PRO A 448 -16.68 -5.20 -8.39
CA PRO A 448 -17.73 -4.53 -7.65
C PRO A 448 -19.09 -5.22 -7.83
N ASP A 449 -19.87 -5.30 -6.75
CA ASP A 449 -21.26 -5.82 -6.72
C ASP A 449 -21.44 -7.33 -6.98
N GLU A 450 -20.37 -8.06 -7.24
CA GLU A 450 -20.38 -9.52 -7.35
C GLU A 450 -20.34 -10.21 -5.95
N PRO A 451 -20.82 -11.47 -5.82
CA PRO A 451 -20.80 -12.22 -4.56
C PRO A 451 -19.41 -12.80 -4.26
N LEU A 452 -19.03 -12.96 -2.99
CA LEU A 452 -17.69 -13.39 -2.57
C LEU A 452 -17.20 -14.69 -3.25
N GLU A 453 -18.11 -15.59 -3.59
CA GLU A 453 -17.82 -16.85 -4.27
C GLU A 453 -17.30 -16.67 -5.71
N SER A 454 -17.52 -15.51 -6.32
CA SER A 454 -16.97 -15.16 -7.64
C SER A 454 -15.54 -14.62 -7.58
N ALA A 455 -14.94 -14.57 -6.39
CA ALA A 455 -13.60 -14.04 -6.19
C ALA A 455 -12.56 -14.72 -7.09
N TRP A 456 -11.69 -13.87 -7.64
CA TRP A 456 -10.53 -14.22 -8.43
C TRP A 456 -9.31 -14.36 -7.54
N LEU A 457 -8.37 -15.22 -7.94
CA LEU A 457 -7.09 -15.37 -7.28
C LEU A 457 -5.98 -14.91 -8.21
N ASP A 458 -5.29 -13.86 -7.81
CA ASP A 458 -4.07 -13.40 -8.45
C ASP A 458 -2.88 -13.85 -7.58
N ARG A 459 -1.84 -14.40 -8.20
CA ARG A 459 -0.59 -14.76 -7.51
C ARG A 459 0.54 -13.88 -8.00
N GLN A 460 1.35 -13.39 -7.07
CA GLN A 460 2.63 -12.76 -7.37
C GLN A 460 3.77 -13.56 -6.77
N ALA A 461 4.84 -13.71 -7.56
CA ALA A 461 6.04 -14.45 -7.20
C ALA A 461 7.23 -13.77 -7.88
N LEU A 462 8.35 -13.63 -7.17
CA LEU A 462 9.64 -13.23 -7.73
C LEU A 462 10.46 -14.40 -8.28
#